data_AF-A0AA37WII9-F1
#
_entry.id   AF-A0AA37WII9-F1
#
_cell.length_a   1.000
_cell.length_b   1.000
_cell.length_c   1.000
_cell.angle_alpha   90.00
_cell.angle_beta   90.00
_cell.angle_gamma   90.00
#
_symmetry.space_group_name_H-M   'P 1'
#
loop_
_entity.id
_entity.type
_entity.pdbx_description
1 polymer ?
#
loop_
_entity_poly.entity_id
_entity_poly.type
_entity_poly.pdbx_seq_one_letter_code
_entity_poly.pdbx_strand_id
1 'polypeptide(L)'
;MNYRIAYTVALSIGISCLIITGVLMYSTEYDYFTSGLHLWSSILVLVAVAGHIKSNWAPYKNHLKKKIGKFVFIFFTVGLIPVSWGLVSEMTPFVTLVALGENLRGASEVREGAYKTIDLAPDLDDDNKLSLFIKAGREYESEPQPLYWGLTYTSTPQIAVWLEDMQGNYLQTLYVTGKVAQSGFYSAKEDEGRVRRPETLPYWSHKRGIKASDGLYVPEEDSTAFDGRTAATPKSDHLLQLAGTNLDGKRLMVEVNRSYDFNEYYSKDRFPDDAIYSGSGSSGQPSLIYSAKLQAKNKKQFFLELIGHGHHSGQNGKLYANTNNITTAKEIVSFMVASLN
;
A
#
# COMPACT_ATOMS: atom_id res chain seq x y z
N MET A 1 20.28 -26.22 40.73
CA MET A 1 19.28 -26.28 39.64
C MET A 1 19.97 -26.78 38.38
N ASN A 2 19.42 -27.76 37.68
CA ASN A 2 20.03 -28.22 36.42
C ASN A 2 19.78 -27.16 35.34
N TYR A 3 20.72 -26.21 35.22
CA TYR A 3 20.60 -25.05 34.33
C TYR A 3 20.31 -25.45 32.88
N ARG A 4 20.75 -26.64 32.44
CA ARG A 4 20.40 -27.19 31.12
C ARG A 4 18.90 -27.41 30.96
N ILE A 5 18.28 -28.04 31.94
CA ILE A 5 16.83 -28.30 31.94
C ILE A 5 16.07 -26.98 31.98
N ALA A 6 16.50 -26.05 32.85
CA ALA A 6 15.86 -24.74 32.97
C ALA A 6 15.87 -23.96 31.65
N TYR A 7 17.02 -23.86 30.96
CA TYR A 7 17.09 -23.15 29.68
C TYR A 7 16.34 -23.85 28.56
N THR A 8 16.35 -25.19 28.50
CA THR A 8 15.60 -25.93 27.48
C THR A 8 14.08 -25.75 27.66
N VAL A 9 13.56 -25.85 28.89
CA VAL A 9 12.13 -25.64 29.16
C VAL A 9 11.72 -24.19 28.88
N ALA A 10 12.53 -23.22 29.31
CA ALA A 10 12.28 -21.81 29.02
C ALA A 10 12.26 -21.52 27.51
N LEU A 11 13.16 -22.15 26.74
CA LEU A 11 13.20 -22.02 25.29
C LEU A 11 11.93 -22.58 24.63
N SER A 12 11.47 -23.77 25.05
CA SER A 12 10.24 -24.36 24.53
C SER A 12 9.01 -23.49 24.79
N ILE A 13 8.86 -22.98 26.02
CA ILE A 13 7.74 -22.09 26.37
C ILE A 13 7.82 -20.78 25.58
N GLY A 14 9.00 -20.16 25.54
CA GLY A 14 9.22 -18.91 24.83
C GLY A 14 8.94 -19.02 23.33
N ILE A 15 9.44 -20.07 22.67
CA ILE A 15 9.19 -20.29 21.23
C ILE A 15 7.70 -20.54 20.96
N SER A 16 7.02 -21.38 21.75
CA SER A 16 5.58 -21.59 21.60
C SER A 16 4.79 -20.28 21.74
N CYS A 17 5.18 -19.45 22.71
CA CYS A 17 4.56 -18.14 22.89
C CYS A 17 4.83 -17.23 21.69
N LEU A 18 6.05 -17.18 21.17
CA LEU A 18 6.40 -16.40 19.97
C LEU A 18 5.66 -16.86 18.71
N ILE A 19 5.46 -18.16 18.53
CA ILE A 19 4.69 -18.69 17.39
C ILE A 19 3.23 -18.23 17.50
N ILE A 20 2.59 -18.44 18.66
CA ILE A 20 1.18 -18.09 18.86
C ILE A 20 0.98 -16.58 18.74
N THR A 21 1.77 -15.80 19.49
CA THR A 21 1.67 -14.33 19.44
C THR A 21 2.12 -13.76 18.10
N GLY A 22 3.09 -14.38 17.43
CA GLY A 22 3.52 -13.99 16.08
C GLY A 22 2.42 -14.19 15.06
N VAL A 23 1.69 -15.31 15.11
CA VAL A 23 0.51 -15.54 14.27
C VAL A 23 -0.60 -14.55 14.62
N LEU A 24 -0.90 -14.33 15.90
CA LEU A 24 -1.93 -13.38 16.32
C LEU A 24 -1.61 -11.95 15.86
N MET A 25 -0.39 -11.46 16.05
CA MET A 25 0.08 -10.17 15.54
C MET A 25 0.03 -10.05 14.00
N TYR A 26 -0.16 -11.18 13.33
CA TYR A 26 -0.30 -11.27 11.88
C TYR A 26 -1.75 -11.34 11.41
N SER A 27 -2.61 -11.97 12.19
CA SER A 27 -4.01 -12.25 11.85
C SER A 27 -5.02 -11.34 12.53
N THR A 28 -4.62 -10.57 13.55
CA THR A 28 -5.50 -9.71 14.34
C THR A 28 -4.97 -8.29 14.46
N GLU A 29 -5.84 -7.37 14.89
CA GLU A 29 -5.47 -5.98 15.16
C GLU A 29 -4.37 -5.91 16.23
N TYR A 30 -3.64 -4.79 16.23
CA TYR A 30 -2.65 -4.53 17.27
C TYR A 30 -3.30 -4.57 18.66
N ASP A 31 -2.90 -5.55 19.44
CA ASP A 31 -3.25 -5.67 20.85
C ASP A 31 -1.99 -5.47 21.70
N TYR A 32 -2.08 -4.56 22.67
CA TYR A 32 -0.97 -4.23 23.57
C TYR A 32 -0.53 -5.46 24.37
N PHE A 33 -1.48 -6.29 24.80
CA PHE A 33 -1.16 -7.49 25.57
C PHE A 33 -0.41 -8.52 24.72
N THR A 34 -0.91 -8.83 23.53
CA THR A 34 -0.29 -9.77 22.58
C THR A 34 1.09 -9.30 22.15
N SER A 35 1.22 -8.01 21.79
CA SER A 35 2.50 -7.42 21.38
C SER A 35 3.50 -7.35 22.52
N GLY A 36 3.04 -6.96 23.72
CA GLY A 36 3.85 -6.95 24.94
C GLY A 36 4.33 -8.36 25.31
N LEU A 37 3.44 -9.36 25.23
CA LEU A 37 3.76 -10.76 25.48
C LEU A 37 4.77 -11.30 24.46
N HIS A 38 4.66 -10.92 23.17
CA HIS A 38 5.61 -11.29 22.12
C HIS A 38 7.01 -10.70 22.40
N LEU A 39 7.08 -9.41 22.77
CA LEU A 39 8.32 -8.73 23.11
C LEU A 39 9.02 -9.39 24.31
N TRP A 40 8.30 -9.58 25.41
CA TRP A 40 8.86 -10.21 26.61
C TRP A 40 9.25 -11.67 26.38
N SER A 41 8.49 -12.41 25.55
CA SER A 41 8.85 -13.77 25.14
C SER A 41 10.12 -13.80 24.28
N SER A 42 10.34 -12.78 23.44
CA SER A 42 11.57 -12.64 22.64
C SER A 42 12.78 -12.42 23.54
N ILE A 43 12.67 -11.56 24.55
CA ILE A 43 13.70 -11.32 25.56
C ILE A 43 14.01 -12.62 26.33
N LEU A 44 12.97 -13.34 26.77
CA LEU A 44 13.11 -14.63 27.45
C LEU A 44 13.85 -15.65 26.57
N VAL A 45 13.48 -15.77 25.30
CA VAL A 45 14.12 -16.68 24.33
C VAL A 45 15.60 -16.31 24.14
N LEU A 46 15.94 -15.02 24.01
CA LEU A 46 17.34 -14.60 23.87
C LEU A 46 18.21 -15.00 25.08
N VAL A 47 17.70 -14.77 26.29
CA VAL A 47 18.37 -15.18 27.54
C VAL A 47 18.48 -16.70 27.62
N ALA A 48 17.41 -17.42 27.27
CA ALA A 48 17.39 -18.87 27.27
C ALA A 48 18.33 -19.48 26.24
N VAL A 49 18.42 -18.93 25.02
CA VAL A 49 19.36 -19.34 23.97
C VAL A 49 20.80 -19.13 24.44
N ALA A 50 21.14 -17.96 24.99
CA ALA A 50 22.49 -17.70 25.50
C ALA A 50 22.88 -18.69 26.60
N GLY A 51 21.96 -18.94 27.53
CA GLY A 51 22.12 -19.96 28.58
C GLY A 51 22.26 -21.38 28.01
N HIS A 52 21.43 -21.73 27.03
CA HIS A 52 21.44 -23.04 26.37
C HIS A 52 22.75 -23.28 25.62
N ILE A 53 23.23 -22.31 24.84
CA ILE A 53 24.52 -22.40 24.13
C ILE A 53 25.66 -22.52 25.13
N LYS A 54 25.71 -21.66 26.15
CA LYS A 54 26.76 -21.70 27.18
C LYS A 54 26.80 -23.07 27.87
N SER A 55 25.63 -23.62 28.21
CA SER A 55 25.53 -24.89 28.93
C SER A 55 25.81 -26.12 28.05
N ASN A 56 25.57 -26.01 26.73
CA ASN A 56 25.71 -27.10 25.76
C ASN A 56 26.81 -26.85 24.72
N TRP A 57 27.79 -25.98 25.04
CA TRP A 57 28.84 -25.58 24.11
C TRP A 57 29.71 -26.75 23.63
N ALA A 58 30.12 -27.64 24.54
CA ALA A 58 30.95 -28.80 24.19
C ALA A 58 30.23 -29.77 23.22
N PRO A 59 28.98 -30.20 23.49
CA PRO A 59 28.17 -30.92 22.49
C PRO A 59 28.04 -30.19 21.16
N TYR A 60 27.69 -28.90 21.18
CA TYR A 60 27.51 -28.08 19.97
C TYR A 60 28.78 -28.04 19.11
N LYS A 61 29.94 -27.77 19.72
CA LYS A 61 31.24 -27.81 19.04
C LYS A 61 31.56 -29.20 18.48
N ASN A 62 31.17 -30.26 19.17
CA ASN A 62 31.35 -31.63 18.68
C ASN A 62 30.44 -31.93 17.48
N HIS A 63 29.21 -31.40 17.44
CA HIS A 63 28.35 -31.50 16.26
C HIS A 63 28.97 -30.78 15.05
N LEU A 64 29.49 -29.56 15.23
CA LEU A 64 30.17 -28.80 14.18
C LEU A 64 31.47 -29.47 13.66
N LYS A 65 32.06 -30.40 14.41
CA LYS A 65 33.21 -31.17 13.92
C LYS A 65 32.81 -32.33 12.99
N LYS A 66 31.59 -32.86 13.13
CA LYS A 66 31.09 -33.97 12.30
C LYS A 66 30.76 -33.47 10.90
N LYS A 67 31.01 -34.30 9.87
CA LYS A 67 30.73 -33.97 8.46
C LYS A 67 29.30 -33.45 8.27
N ILE A 68 28.31 -34.13 8.85
CA ILE A 68 26.91 -33.73 8.76
C ILE A 68 26.63 -32.38 9.44
N GLY A 69 27.24 -32.10 10.58
CA GLY A 69 27.06 -30.82 11.27
C GLY A 69 27.70 -29.65 10.52
N LYS A 70 28.87 -29.86 9.89
CA LYS A 70 29.47 -28.87 8.98
C LYS A 70 28.59 -28.62 7.77
N PHE A 71 28.08 -29.68 7.15
CA PHE A 71 27.18 -29.57 6.00
C PHE A 71 25.92 -28.78 6.35
N VAL A 72 25.23 -29.14 7.44
CA VAL A 72 24.02 -28.43 7.91
C VAL A 72 24.31 -26.96 8.19
N PHE A 73 25.41 -26.67 8.90
CA PHE A 73 25.80 -25.28 9.18
C PHE A 73 26.03 -24.48 7.89
N ILE A 74 26.84 -25.00 6.96
CA ILE A 74 27.11 -24.34 5.68
C ILE A 74 25.83 -24.18 4.86
N PHE A 75 25.00 -25.23 4.78
CA PHE A 75 23.76 -25.20 4.01
C PHE A 75 22.81 -24.10 4.50
N PHE A 76 22.59 -23.97 5.81
CA PHE A 76 21.72 -22.93 6.34
C PHE A 76 22.34 -21.53 6.25
N THR A 77 23.66 -21.38 6.46
CA THR A 77 24.31 -20.07 6.30
C THR A 77 24.34 -19.61 4.84
N VAL A 78 24.69 -20.49 3.91
CA VAL A 78 24.71 -20.18 2.47
C VAL A 78 23.29 -20.05 1.92
N GLY A 79 22.33 -20.82 2.45
CA GLY A 79 20.92 -20.75 2.06
C GLY A 79 20.25 -19.40 2.33
N LEU A 80 20.81 -18.58 3.22
CA LEU A 80 20.34 -17.20 3.40
C LEU A 80 20.65 -16.32 2.17
N ILE A 81 21.72 -16.61 1.42
CA ILE A 81 22.14 -15.82 0.25
C ILE A 81 21.07 -15.83 -0.85
N PRO A 82 20.57 -16.97 -1.37
CA PRO A 82 19.53 -16.97 -2.39
C PRO A 82 18.19 -16.44 -1.86
N VAL A 83 17.88 -16.60 -0.57
CA VAL A 83 16.68 -15.99 0.03
C VAL A 83 16.80 -14.47 0.01
N SER A 84 17.90 -13.91 0.49
CA SER A 84 18.14 -12.46 0.48
C SER A 84 18.22 -11.91 -0.94
N TRP A 85 18.90 -12.59 -1.85
CA TRP A 85 18.97 -12.19 -3.26
C TRP A 85 17.60 -12.22 -3.93
N GLY A 86 16.82 -13.27 -3.69
CA GLY A 86 15.47 -13.41 -4.22
C GLY A 86 14.49 -12.37 -3.66
N LEU A 87 14.65 -11.95 -2.41
CA LEU A 87 13.88 -10.84 -1.84
C LEU A 87 14.28 -9.49 -2.45
N VAL A 88 15.58 -9.21 -2.59
CA VAL A 88 16.08 -7.94 -3.16
C VAL A 88 15.76 -7.84 -4.66
N SER A 89 15.79 -8.96 -5.38
CA SER A 89 15.52 -9.03 -6.82
C SER A 89 14.06 -9.36 -7.13
N GLU A 90 13.20 -9.35 -6.12
CA GLU A 90 11.75 -9.56 -6.25
C GLU A 90 11.35 -10.88 -6.96
N MET A 91 12.11 -11.95 -6.76
CA MET A 91 11.91 -13.24 -7.42
C MET A 91 10.85 -14.12 -6.73
N THR A 92 10.04 -14.80 -7.53
CA THR A 92 9.18 -15.92 -7.09
C THR A 92 10.05 -17.10 -6.62
N PRO A 93 9.72 -17.80 -5.51
CA PRO A 93 8.54 -17.69 -4.65
C PRO A 93 8.70 -16.73 -3.46
N PHE A 94 9.83 -16.04 -3.32
CA PHE A 94 10.13 -15.23 -2.12
C PHE A 94 9.14 -14.08 -1.95
N VAL A 95 8.84 -13.35 -3.02
CA VAL A 95 7.85 -12.26 -3.00
C VAL A 95 6.42 -12.78 -2.76
N THR A 96 6.09 -13.98 -3.25
CA THR A 96 4.78 -14.59 -3.03
C THR A 96 4.52 -14.87 -1.54
N LEU A 97 5.53 -15.31 -0.80
CA LEU A 97 5.46 -15.48 0.66
C LEU A 97 5.28 -14.15 1.39
N VAL A 98 5.94 -13.08 0.92
CA VAL A 98 5.75 -11.73 1.47
C VAL A 98 4.34 -11.22 1.19
N ALA A 99 3.82 -11.41 -0.03
CA ALA A 99 2.47 -10.99 -0.42
C ALA A 99 1.36 -11.75 0.31
N LEU A 100 1.50 -13.08 0.50
CA LEU A 100 0.65 -13.86 1.40
C LEU A 100 0.65 -13.25 2.79
N GLY A 101 1.84 -12.86 3.22
CA GLY A 101 2.05 -12.09 4.42
C GLY A 101 1.16 -10.84 4.46
N GLU A 102 1.36 -9.92 3.54
CA GLU A 102 0.67 -8.64 3.53
C GLU A 102 -0.86 -8.81 3.48
N ASN A 103 -1.34 -9.84 2.79
CA ASN A 103 -2.76 -10.15 2.74
C ASN A 103 -3.33 -10.57 4.10
N LEU A 104 -2.68 -11.48 4.83
CA LEU A 104 -3.16 -11.88 6.16
C LEU A 104 -3.19 -10.71 7.15
N ARG A 105 -2.19 -9.81 7.09
CA ARG A 105 -2.19 -8.56 7.86
C ARG A 105 -3.30 -7.61 7.43
N GLY A 106 -3.52 -7.51 6.13
CA GLY A 106 -4.54 -6.65 5.53
C GLY A 106 -5.97 -7.16 5.72
N ALA A 107 -6.18 -8.41 6.10
CA ALA A 107 -7.50 -8.98 6.44
C ALA A 107 -8.01 -8.55 7.82
N SER A 108 -7.16 -7.90 8.63
CA SER A 108 -7.51 -7.39 9.94
C SER A 108 -7.82 -5.89 9.91
N GLU A 109 -8.91 -5.48 9.25
CA GLU A 109 -9.56 -4.18 9.52
C GLU A 109 -11.07 -4.30 9.41
N VAL A 110 -11.78 -3.86 10.47
CA VAL A 110 -12.63 -2.66 10.52
C VAL A 110 -13.21 -2.60 11.96
N ARG A 111 -12.81 -1.58 12.74
CA ARG A 111 -13.62 -1.09 13.86
C ARG A 111 -14.51 0.04 13.34
N GLU A 112 -15.82 -0.13 13.49
CA GLU A 112 -16.79 0.92 13.21
C GLU A 112 -16.48 2.16 14.05
N GLY A 113 -16.18 3.30 13.41
CA GLY A 113 -15.93 4.59 14.08
C GLY A 113 -14.48 5.01 14.29
N ALA A 114 -13.48 4.21 13.88
CA ALA A 114 -12.07 4.61 13.85
C ALA A 114 -11.62 4.95 12.43
N TYR A 115 -10.74 5.96 12.29
CA TYR A 115 -10.09 6.30 11.01
C TYR A 115 -8.58 6.40 11.19
N LYS A 116 -7.83 6.17 10.11
CA LYS A 116 -6.37 6.30 10.10
C LYS A 116 -5.95 7.71 9.72
N THR A 117 -4.96 8.27 10.40
CA THR A 117 -4.38 9.56 10.02
C THR A 117 -3.03 9.35 9.35
N ILE A 118 -2.83 9.98 8.20
CA ILE A 118 -1.53 10.10 7.53
C ILE A 118 -1.14 11.57 7.63
N ASP A 119 -0.04 11.84 8.33
CA ASP A 119 0.49 13.19 8.47
C ASP A 119 1.65 13.43 7.50
N LEU A 120 1.40 14.29 6.51
CA LEU A 120 2.38 14.74 5.52
C LEU A 120 2.58 16.25 5.61
N ALA A 121 1.99 16.90 6.61
CA ALA A 121 2.23 18.30 6.86
C ALA A 121 3.61 18.47 7.52
N PRO A 122 4.46 19.39 7.06
CA PRO A 122 5.66 19.74 7.80
C PRO A 122 5.28 20.37 9.16
N ASP A 123 6.18 20.30 10.15
CA ASP A 123 6.09 20.99 11.44
C ASP A 123 6.16 22.54 11.26
N LEU A 124 5.19 23.11 10.56
CA LEU A 124 4.99 24.54 10.40
C LEU A 124 3.86 25.00 11.32
N ASP A 125 3.92 26.27 11.73
CA ASP A 125 2.88 26.93 12.54
C ASP A 125 1.46 26.66 12.00
N ASP A 126 0.51 26.47 12.91
CA ASP A 126 -0.81 25.85 12.68
C ASP A 126 -1.70 26.55 11.63
N ASP A 127 -1.43 27.81 11.28
CA ASP A 127 -2.40 28.70 10.62
C ASP A 127 -2.71 28.41 9.14
N ASN A 128 -2.23 27.30 8.54
CA ASN A 128 -2.56 26.95 7.15
C ASN A 128 -2.61 25.43 6.84
N LYS A 129 -2.90 24.56 7.81
CA LYS A 129 -2.97 23.11 7.54
C LYS A 129 -4.21 22.75 6.73
N LEU A 130 -4.02 21.98 5.64
CA LEU A 130 -5.12 21.38 4.89
C LEU A 130 -5.30 19.95 5.38
N SER A 131 -6.49 19.60 5.82
CA SER A 131 -6.86 18.20 6.04
C SER A 131 -7.84 17.75 4.98
N LEU A 132 -7.74 16.49 4.55
CA LEU A 132 -8.67 15.84 3.64
C LEU A 132 -9.13 14.53 4.28
N PHE A 133 -10.38 14.51 4.72
CA PHE A 133 -11.03 13.30 5.19
C PHE A 133 -11.63 12.56 3.99
N ILE A 134 -11.35 11.27 3.89
CA ILE A 134 -11.88 10.37 2.87
C ILE A 134 -12.63 9.25 3.58
N LYS A 135 -13.95 9.19 3.35
CA LYS A 135 -14.78 8.10 3.83
C LYS A 135 -14.76 6.95 2.83
N ALA A 136 -14.30 5.78 3.28
CA ALA A 136 -14.34 4.56 2.49
C ALA A 136 -15.79 4.20 2.17
N GLY A 137 -16.07 3.96 0.88
CA GLY A 137 -17.35 3.46 0.43
C GLY A 137 -17.41 1.93 0.43
N ARG A 138 -18.56 1.38 0.03
CA ARG A 138 -18.79 -0.07 0.00
C ARG A 138 -17.92 -0.82 -1.02
N GLU A 139 -17.44 -0.13 -2.06
CA GLU A 139 -16.56 -0.69 -3.10
C GLU A 139 -15.10 -0.26 -2.91
N TYR A 140 -14.72 0.22 -1.72
CA TYR A 140 -13.37 0.73 -1.46
C TYR A 140 -12.31 -0.36 -1.64
N GLU A 141 -12.57 -1.56 -1.16
CA GLU A 141 -11.74 -2.74 -1.40
C GLU A 141 -12.40 -3.63 -2.46
N SER A 142 -11.62 -4.18 -3.39
CA SER A 142 -12.15 -5.06 -4.42
C SER A 142 -12.58 -6.40 -3.84
N GLU A 143 -13.46 -7.09 -4.56
CA GLU A 143 -13.63 -8.53 -4.40
C GLU A 143 -12.27 -9.26 -4.54
N PRO A 144 -12.06 -10.38 -3.81
CA PRO A 144 -10.82 -11.13 -3.87
C PRO A 144 -10.52 -11.63 -5.29
N GLN A 145 -9.36 -11.27 -5.82
CA GLN A 145 -8.83 -11.73 -7.08
C GLN A 145 -8.01 -13.01 -6.86
N PRO A 146 -8.09 -13.99 -7.78
CA PRO A 146 -7.32 -15.22 -7.66
C PRO A 146 -5.81 -14.96 -7.79
N LEU A 147 -5.04 -15.67 -6.98
CA LEU A 147 -3.58 -15.78 -7.02
C LEU A 147 -3.19 -17.28 -7.14
N TYR A 148 -1.90 -17.57 -7.27
CA TYR A 148 -1.38 -18.93 -7.32
C TYR A 148 -1.76 -19.75 -6.07
N TRP A 149 -2.00 -21.04 -6.28
CA TRP A 149 -2.33 -22.03 -5.23
C TRP A 149 -3.63 -21.77 -4.44
N GLY A 150 -4.60 -21.11 -5.06
CA GLY A 150 -5.90 -20.86 -4.43
C GLY A 150 -5.87 -19.75 -3.38
N LEU A 151 -4.75 -19.04 -3.25
CA LEU A 151 -4.69 -17.77 -2.53
C LEU A 151 -5.45 -16.72 -3.32
N THR A 152 -5.90 -15.68 -2.62
CA THR A 152 -6.49 -14.50 -3.25
C THR A 152 -5.75 -13.25 -2.80
N TYR A 153 -6.02 -12.10 -3.43
CA TYR A 153 -5.64 -10.79 -2.94
C TYR A 153 -6.73 -9.78 -3.30
N THR A 154 -6.80 -8.69 -2.57
CA THR A 154 -7.73 -7.60 -2.83
C THR A 154 -6.98 -6.35 -3.31
N SER A 155 -7.68 -5.44 -3.96
CA SER A 155 -7.16 -4.17 -4.42
C SER A 155 -7.77 -3.02 -3.63
N THR A 156 -6.92 -2.16 -3.08
CA THR A 156 -7.31 -0.84 -2.55
C THR A 156 -7.18 0.23 -3.63
N PRO A 157 -7.83 1.39 -3.49
CA PRO A 157 -7.77 2.43 -4.50
C PRO A 157 -6.42 3.15 -4.46
N GLN A 158 -6.00 3.60 -5.63
CA GLN A 158 -4.91 4.53 -5.82
C GLN A 158 -5.48 5.94 -5.85
N ILE A 159 -4.79 6.88 -5.20
CA ILE A 159 -5.29 8.24 -4.96
C ILE A 159 -4.17 9.24 -5.26
N ALA A 160 -4.50 10.30 -5.99
CA ALA A 160 -3.67 11.51 -6.07
C ALA A 160 -4.47 12.72 -5.58
N VAL A 161 -3.82 13.60 -4.83
CA VAL A 161 -4.37 14.87 -4.34
C VAL A 161 -3.43 15.98 -4.79
N TRP A 162 -3.96 17.00 -5.44
CA TRP A 162 -3.18 18.13 -5.92
C TRP A 162 -3.98 19.44 -5.88
N LEU A 163 -3.26 20.55 -6.04
CA LEU A 163 -3.85 21.88 -6.17
C LEU A 163 -3.82 22.35 -7.62
N GLU A 164 -4.90 22.99 -8.02
CA GLU A 164 -4.98 23.80 -9.24
C GLU A 164 -5.32 25.26 -8.88
N ASP A 165 -4.98 26.17 -9.78
CA ASP A 165 -5.56 27.52 -9.74
C ASP A 165 -7.01 27.52 -10.27
N MET A 166 -7.66 28.69 -10.25
CA MET A 166 -9.05 28.80 -10.72
C MET A 166 -9.20 28.63 -12.24
N GLN A 167 -8.11 28.78 -12.99
CA GLN A 167 -8.02 28.58 -14.43
C GLN A 167 -7.80 27.10 -14.80
N GLY A 168 -7.52 26.24 -13.81
CA GLY A 168 -7.31 24.79 -14.01
C GLY A 168 -5.86 24.42 -14.33
N ASN A 169 -4.91 25.32 -14.06
CA ASN A 169 -3.48 25.03 -14.17
C ASN A 169 -3.02 24.27 -12.93
N TYR A 170 -2.24 23.22 -13.15
CA TYR A 170 -1.61 22.45 -12.09
C TYR A 170 -0.63 23.32 -11.29
N LEU A 171 -0.71 23.26 -9.96
CA LEU A 171 0.19 23.99 -9.06
C LEU A 171 1.18 23.04 -8.39
N GLN A 172 0.67 22.06 -7.65
CA GLN A 172 1.50 21.08 -6.95
C GLN A 172 0.71 19.85 -6.51
N THR A 173 1.39 18.70 -6.46
CA THR A 173 0.87 17.48 -5.84
C THR A 173 1.11 17.53 -4.34
N LEU A 174 0.07 17.24 -3.56
CA LEU A 174 0.08 17.20 -2.11
C LEU A 174 0.23 15.77 -1.58
N TYR A 175 -0.37 14.81 -2.28
CA TYR A 175 -0.32 13.40 -1.93
C TYR A 175 -0.46 12.51 -3.17
N VAL A 176 0.24 11.38 -3.19
CA VAL A 176 0.00 10.29 -4.13
C VAL A 176 0.29 8.95 -3.46
N THR A 177 -0.53 7.93 -3.73
CA THR A 177 -0.34 6.59 -3.17
C THR A 177 0.98 5.98 -3.63
N GLY A 178 1.69 5.29 -2.72
CA GLY A 178 3.06 4.81 -2.93
C GLY A 178 3.25 3.95 -4.17
N LYS A 179 2.27 3.08 -4.47
CA LYS A 179 2.34 2.20 -5.65
C LYS A 179 2.36 2.98 -6.96
N VAL A 180 1.64 4.09 -7.05
CA VAL A 180 1.70 5.00 -8.21
C VAL A 180 2.96 5.85 -8.18
N ALA A 181 3.33 6.36 -7.01
CA ALA A 181 4.50 7.25 -6.85
C ALA A 181 5.81 6.61 -7.36
N GLN A 182 5.95 5.30 -7.16
CA GLN A 182 7.15 4.51 -7.50
C GLN A 182 6.91 3.55 -8.67
N SER A 183 5.74 3.57 -9.31
CA SER A 183 5.34 2.60 -10.34
C SER A 183 5.54 1.12 -9.94
N GLY A 184 5.29 0.79 -8.67
CA GLY A 184 5.49 -0.53 -8.09
C GLY A 184 4.38 -1.54 -8.40
N PHE A 185 3.84 -1.56 -9.63
CA PHE A 185 2.89 -2.59 -10.05
C PHE A 185 3.64 -3.78 -10.65
N TYR A 186 3.12 -4.98 -10.43
CA TYR A 186 3.70 -6.20 -11.02
C TYR A 186 2.87 -6.65 -12.22
N SER A 187 3.54 -7.19 -13.23
CA SER A 187 2.85 -7.84 -14.34
C SER A 187 2.22 -9.14 -13.88
N ALA A 188 1.04 -9.45 -14.45
CA ALA A 188 0.42 -10.77 -14.29
C ALA A 188 1.09 -11.84 -15.16
N LYS A 189 1.94 -11.43 -16.11
CA LYS A 189 2.74 -12.34 -16.91
C LYS A 189 4.02 -12.69 -16.17
N GLU A 190 4.34 -13.98 -16.15
CA GLU A 190 5.60 -14.48 -15.62
C GLU A 190 6.77 -13.79 -16.36
N ASP A 191 7.83 -13.47 -15.62
CA ASP A 191 9.09 -12.86 -16.09
C ASP A 191 9.08 -11.38 -16.52
N GLU A 192 7.94 -10.68 -16.50
CA GLU A 192 7.88 -9.24 -16.86
C GLU A 192 8.20 -8.28 -15.70
N GLY A 193 8.22 -8.76 -14.44
CA GLY A 193 8.60 -7.95 -13.28
C GLY A 193 7.67 -6.75 -13.01
N ARG A 194 8.25 -5.60 -12.66
CA ARG A 194 7.53 -4.35 -12.43
C ARG A 194 7.09 -3.73 -13.76
N VAL A 195 5.96 -3.03 -13.72
CA VAL A 195 5.35 -2.43 -14.91
C VAL A 195 4.64 -1.13 -14.55
N ARG A 196 4.78 -0.13 -15.43
CA ARG A 196 4.11 1.16 -15.30
C ARG A 196 2.67 1.07 -15.81
N ARG A 197 1.73 1.57 -15.02
CA ARG A 197 0.28 1.49 -15.29
C ARG A 197 -0.32 2.88 -15.54
N PRO A 198 -0.24 3.41 -16.78
CA PRO A 198 -0.73 4.78 -17.09
C PRO A 198 -2.24 4.96 -16.89
N GLU A 199 -3.01 3.89 -16.91
CA GLU A 199 -4.46 3.86 -16.65
C GLU A 199 -4.83 4.14 -15.18
N THR A 200 -3.85 4.14 -14.27
CA THR A 200 -4.13 4.26 -12.83
C THR A 200 -4.66 5.64 -12.45
N LEU A 201 -3.89 6.71 -12.71
CA LEU A 201 -4.26 8.10 -12.40
C LEU A 201 -3.93 9.01 -13.60
N PRO A 202 -4.61 8.82 -14.74
CA PRO A 202 -4.25 9.46 -15.99
C PRO A 202 -4.54 10.96 -16.03
N TYR A 203 -5.55 11.46 -15.32
CA TYR A 203 -5.85 12.89 -15.35
C TYR A 203 -4.75 13.67 -14.63
N TRP A 204 -4.41 13.27 -13.41
CA TRP A 204 -3.35 13.86 -12.60
C TRP A 204 -1.98 13.75 -13.25
N SER A 205 -1.62 12.56 -13.76
CA SER A 205 -0.28 12.35 -14.33
C SER A 205 -0.05 13.23 -15.57
N HIS A 206 -1.02 13.32 -16.48
CA HIS A 206 -0.95 14.25 -17.61
C HIS A 206 -1.00 15.71 -17.18
N LYS A 207 -1.78 16.06 -16.14
CA LYS A 207 -1.84 17.43 -15.59
C LYS A 207 -0.50 17.94 -15.06
N ARG A 208 0.35 17.05 -14.53
CA ARG A 208 1.73 17.39 -14.14
C ARG A 208 2.59 17.83 -15.33
N GLY A 209 2.28 17.36 -16.54
CA GLY A 209 3.03 17.68 -17.75
C GLY A 209 4.44 17.09 -17.83
N ILE A 210 4.81 16.17 -16.91
CA ILE A 210 6.13 15.52 -16.88
C ILE A 210 6.03 14.22 -17.66
N LYS A 211 6.63 14.20 -18.85
CA LYS A 211 6.66 13.05 -19.76
C LYS A 211 8.01 12.35 -19.67
N ALA A 212 8.01 11.06 -19.36
CA ALA A 212 9.21 10.22 -19.31
C ALA A 212 9.72 9.87 -20.74
N SER A 213 10.89 9.25 -20.83
CA SER A 213 11.53 8.90 -22.11
C SER A 213 10.73 7.89 -22.95
N ASP A 214 9.98 7.00 -22.31
CA ASP A 214 9.05 6.06 -22.97
C ASP A 214 7.73 6.72 -23.40
N GLY A 215 7.56 7.99 -23.08
CA GLY A 215 6.42 8.80 -23.44
C GLY A 215 5.24 8.73 -22.48
N LEU A 216 5.35 7.99 -21.37
CA LEU A 216 4.32 7.93 -20.34
C LEU A 216 4.42 9.13 -19.37
N TYR A 217 3.29 9.51 -18.79
CA TYR A 217 3.20 10.60 -17.80
C TYR A 217 3.10 10.11 -16.35
N VAL A 218 2.79 8.82 -16.15
CA VAL A 218 2.87 8.16 -14.83
C VAL A 218 4.30 8.30 -14.28
N PRO A 219 4.56 8.30 -12.98
CA PRO A 219 5.95 8.37 -12.47
C PRO A 219 6.83 7.23 -13.00
N GLU A 220 8.15 7.46 -13.08
CA GLU A 220 9.11 6.39 -13.38
C GLU A 220 9.26 5.45 -12.17
N GLU A 221 9.80 4.25 -12.41
CA GLU A 221 10.11 3.32 -11.33
C GLU A 221 11.12 3.94 -10.36
N ASP A 222 10.91 3.73 -9.05
CA ASP A 222 11.74 4.26 -7.97
C ASP A 222 11.94 5.80 -7.98
N SER A 223 11.00 6.53 -8.60
CA SER A 223 10.97 7.99 -8.64
C SER A 223 10.93 8.61 -7.23
N THR A 224 11.88 9.49 -6.92
CA THR A 224 11.94 10.26 -5.66
C THR A 224 11.11 11.55 -5.68
N ALA A 225 10.38 11.81 -6.77
CA ALA A 225 9.65 13.06 -6.99
C ALA A 225 8.54 13.34 -5.95
N PHE A 226 8.16 12.34 -5.15
CA PHE A 226 7.09 12.42 -4.16
C PHE A 226 7.55 12.05 -2.75
N ASP A 227 8.86 12.09 -2.49
CA ASP A 227 9.38 11.89 -1.13
C ASP A 227 8.74 12.90 -0.18
N GLY A 228 8.21 12.41 0.94
CA GLY A 228 7.44 13.21 1.90
C GLY A 228 6.01 13.57 1.46
N ARG A 229 5.54 13.09 0.29
CA ARG A 229 4.17 13.29 -0.24
C ARG A 229 3.52 11.98 -0.66
N THR A 230 4.00 10.86 -0.13
CA THR A 230 3.52 9.53 -0.48
C THR A 230 3.37 8.64 0.73
N ALA A 231 2.37 7.77 0.70
CA ALA A 231 2.10 6.76 1.72
C ALA A 231 1.32 5.59 1.10
N ALA A 232 1.23 4.48 1.83
CA ALA A 232 0.32 3.40 1.49
C ALA A 232 -1.13 3.84 1.66
N THR A 233 -2.02 3.42 0.76
CA THR A 233 -3.47 3.67 0.90
C THR A 233 -4.00 2.93 2.13
N PRO A 234 -4.62 3.62 3.10
CA PRO A 234 -5.35 2.98 4.19
C PRO A 234 -6.48 2.10 3.64
N LYS A 235 -6.83 1.01 4.34
CA LYS A 235 -7.97 0.13 3.96
C LYS A 235 -9.32 0.62 4.51
N SER A 236 -9.33 1.72 5.24
CA SER A 236 -10.47 2.24 6.00
C SER A 236 -10.61 3.75 5.82
N ASP A 237 -11.62 4.33 6.46
CA ASP A 237 -11.76 5.79 6.61
C ASP A 237 -10.42 6.39 7.03
N HIS A 238 -10.03 7.49 6.41
CA HIS A 238 -8.74 8.10 6.71
C HIS A 238 -8.72 9.62 6.53
N LEU A 239 -7.82 10.24 7.28
CA LEU A 239 -7.54 11.66 7.27
C LEU A 239 -6.12 11.89 6.75
N LEU A 240 -6.00 12.64 5.66
CA LEU A 240 -4.72 13.13 5.18
C LEU A 240 -4.49 14.53 5.75
N GLN A 241 -3.40 14.73 6.48
CA GLN A 241 -2.92 16.08 6.81
C GLN A 241 -1.86 16.46 5.78
N LEU A 242 -2.11 17.57 5.08
CA LEU A 242 -1.38 17.96 3.88
C LEU A 242 -0.74 19.34 4.07
N ALA A 243 0.42 19.52 3.45
CA ALA A 243 1.10 20.81 3.39
C ALA A 243 0.26 21.83 2.60
N GLY A 244 -0.35 22.77 3.33
CA GLY A 244 -1.15 23.85 2.78
C GLY A 244 -0.45 25.20 2.96
N THR A 245 -0.24 25.94 1.88
CA THR A 245 0.16 27.36 1.99
C THR A 245 -0.67 28.18 1.02
N ASN A 246 -1.25 29.28 1.50
CA ASN A 246 -2.04 30.21 0.68
C ASN A 246 -3.13 29.48 -0.12
N LEU A 247 -4.06 28.81 0.57
CA LEU A 247 -5.05 27.93 -0.05
C LEU A 247 -6.28 28.66 -0.61
N ASP A 248 -6.48 29.92 -0.21
CA ASP A 248 -7.62 30.71 -0.68
C ASP A 248 -7.53 30.96 -2.19
N GLY A 249 -8.66 30.78 -2.88
CA GLY A 249 -8.74 30.92 -4.33
C GLY A 249 -8.07 29.77 -5.10
N LYS A 250 -7.79 28.63 -4.47
CA LYS A 250 -7.30 27.42 -5.14
C LYS A 250 -8.41 26.38 -5.29
N ARG A 251 -8.18 25.40 -6.16
CA ARG A 251 -9.01 24.20 -6.29
C ARG A 251 -8.25 23.00 -5.77
N LEU A 252 -8.83 22.29 -4.81
CA LEU A 252 -8.36 20.97 -4.42
C LEU A 252 -8.92 19.95 -5.39
N MET A 253 -8.05 19.09 -5.88
CA MET A 253 -8.37 18.04 -6.82
C MET A 253 -7.99 16.70 -6.23
N VAL A 254 -8.84 15.69 -6.45
CA VAL A 254 -8.58 14.31 -6.04
C VAL A 254 -8.95 13.38 -7.19
N GLU A 255 -8.04 12.49 -7.55
CA GLU A 255 -8.31 11.41 -8.51
C GLU A 255 -8.20 10.08 -7.79
N VAL A 256 -9.20 9.22 -7.98
CA VAL A 256 -9.32 7.92 -7.32
C VAL A 256 -9.54 6.85 -8.38
N ASN A 257 -8.80 5.75 -8.29
CA ASN A 257 -9.01 4.60 -9.16
C ASN A 257 -8.78 3.28 -8.40
N ARG A 258 -9.55 2.23 -8.69
CA ARG A 258 -9.33 0.89 -8.15
C ARG A 258 -9.28 -0.11 -9.30
N SER A 259 -8.21 -0.90 -9.34
CA SER A 259 -8.10 -2.00 -10.30
C SER A 259 -9.21 -3.05 -10.12
N TYR A 260 -9.48 -3.79 -11.19
CA TYR A 260 -10.47 -4.87 -11.25
C TYR A 260 -11.92 -4.44 -11.02
N ASP A 261 -12.26 -3.17 -11.28
CA ASP A 261 -13.62 -2.65 -11.11
C ASP A 261 -14.46 -2.73 -12.40
N PHE A 262 -14.68 -3.95 -12.89
CA PHE A 262 -15.44 -4.18 -14.12
C PHE A 262 -16.94 -3.99 -13.92
N ASN A 263 -17.64 -3.57 -14.98
CA ASN A 263 -19.10 -3.56 -15.02
C ASN A 263 -19.62 -3.98 -16.41
N GLU A 264 -20.93 -3.88 -16.64
CA GLU A 264 -21.54 -4.23 -17.93
C GLU A 264 -20.95 -3.43 -19.10
N TYR A 265 -20.70 -2.14 -18.90
CA TYR A 265 -20.06 -1.31 -19.91
C TYR A 265 -18.57 -1.61 -19.97
N TYR A 266 -17.79 -1.30 -18.93
CA TYR A 266 -16.36 -1.58 -18.81
C TYR A 266 -16.12 -3.06 -18.46
N SER A 267 -16.48 -3.95 -19.39
CA SER A 267 -16.16 -5.37 -19.32
C SER A 267 -14.69 -5.61 -19.67
N LYS A 268 -14.15 -6.80 -19.32
CA LYS A 268 -12.74 -7.17 -19.54
C LYS A 268 -12.31 -7.05 -21.00
N ASP A 269 -13.19 -7.43 -21.92
CA ASP A 269 -12.88 -7.59 -23.34
C ASP A 269 -13.45 -6.45 -24.20
N ARG A 270 -13.90 -5.36 -23.59
CA ARG A 270 -14.55 -4.25 -24.31
C ARG A 270 -13.65 -3.58 -25.34
N PHE A 271 -12.37 -3.42 -25.00
CA PHE A 271 -11.41 -2.70 -25.81
C PHE A 271 -10.31 -3.65 -26.26
N PRO A 272 -10.62 -4.64 -27.13
CA PRO A 272 -9.71 -5.73 -27.46
C PRO A 272 -8.43 -5.25 -28.14
N ASP A 273 -8.50 -4.11 -28.85
CA ASP A 273 -7.35 -3.49 -29.52
C ASP A 273 -6.54 -2.57 -28.58
N ASP A 274 -6.96 -2.39 -27.33
CA ASP A 274 -6.25 -1.62 -26.31
C ASP A 274 -5.50 -2.55 -25.36
N ALA A 275 -4.21 -2.75 -25.64
CA ALA A 275 -3.35 -3.62 -24.85
C ALA A 275 -3.12 -3.15 -23.40
N ILE A 276 -3.39 -1.88 -23.07
CA ILE A 276 -3.32 -1.39 -21.69
C ILE A 276 -4.58 -1.82 -20.95
N TYR A 277 -5.75 -1.70 -21.57
CA TYR A 277 -7.02 -2.05 -20.95
C TYR A 277 -7.28 -3.56 -20.96
N SER A 278 -7.29 -4.19 -22.13
CA SER A 278 -7.63 -5.62 -22.33
C SER A 278 -6.41 -6.55 -22.38
N GLY A 279 -5.19 -6.02 -22.20
CA GLY A 279 -3.97 -6.84 -22.17
C GLY A 279 -3.66 -7.42 -20.79
N SER A 280 -2.45 -7.17 -20.26
CA SER A 280 -2.09 -7.58 -18.88
C SER A 280 -2.79 -6.76 -17.79
N GLY A 281 -3.64 -5.83 -18.21
CA GLY A 281 -4.18 -4.74 -17.41
C GLY A 281 -5.18 -5.22 -16.37
N SER A 282 -4.92 -4.83 -15.13
CA SER A 282 -5.84 -4.88 -14.00
C SER A 282 -6.96 -3.83 -14.11
N SER A 283 -7.32 -3.40 -15.34
CA SER A 283 -8.16 -2.24 -15.59
C SER A 283 -9.64 -2.52 -15.27
N GLY A 284 -10.52 -1.59 -15.60
CA GLY A 284 -11.95 -1.64 -15.30
C GLY A 284 -12.58 -0.29 -15.57
N GLN A 285 -13.52 0.12 -14.72
CA GLN A 285 -14.03 1.48 -14.77
C GLN A 285 -12.89 2.50 -14.62
N PRO A 286 -12.95 3.63 -15.35
CA PRO A 286 -11.90 4.66 -15.31
C PRO A 286 -11.83 5.35 -13.94
N SER A 287 -10.68 5.98 -13.70
CA SER A 287 -10.48 6.85 -12.53
C SER A 287 -11.54 7.94 -12.43
N LEU A 288 -11.96 8.27 -11.21
CA LEU A 288 -12.90 9.35 -10.92
C LEU A 288 -12.19 10.58 -10.39
N ILE A 289 -12.57 11.76 -10.89
CA ILE A 289 -11.98 13.03 -10.52
C ILE A 289 -13.00 13.83 -9.71
N TYR A 290 -12.59 14.23 -8.51
CA TYR A 290 -13.34 15.05 -7.59
C TYR A 290 -12.65 16.40 -7.41
N SER A 291 -13.44 17.44 -7.12
CA SER A 291 -12.88 18.77 -6.87
C SER A 291 -13.64 19.55 -5.80
N ALA A 292 -12.93 20.44 -5.11
CA ALA A 292 -13.50 21.44 -4.23
C ALA A 292 -12.82 22.80 -4.47
N LYS A 293 -13.62 23.88 -4.51
CA LYS A 293 -13.10 25.25 -4.56
C LYS A 293 -12.82 25.72 -3.13
N LEU A 294 -11.56 25.95 -2.79
CA LEU A 294 -11.13 26.43 -1.48
C LEU A 294 -11.27 27.96 -1.45
N GLN A 295 -12.42 28.44 -0.97
CA GLN A 295 -12.70 29.86 -0.79
C GLN A 295 -12.96 30.14 0.68
N ALA A 296 -11.98 30.72 1.37
CA ALA A 296 -11.94 30.88 2.82
C ALA A 296 -12.83 32.02 3.34
N LYS A 297 -13.76 32.55 2.53
CA LYS A 297 -14.64 33.70 2.84
C LYS A 297 -15.61 33.50 4.03
N ASN A 298 -15.43 32.45 4.86
CA ASN A 298 -16.05 32.10 6.16
C ASN A 298 -16.29 30.58 6.29
N LYS A 299 -15.97 29.78 5.27
CA LYS A 299 -16.08 28.31 5.31
C LYS A 299 -14.72 27.70 5.62
N LYS A 300 -14.69 26.81 6.60
CA LYS A 300 -13.53 25.96 6.90
C LYS A 300 -13.61 24.57 6.28
N GLN A 301 -14.80 24.13 5.87
CA GLN A 301 -15.03 22.78 5.34
C GLN A 301 -15.63 22.82 3.93
N PHE A 302 -15.14 21.94 3.06
CA PHE A 302 -15.50 21.87 1.65
C PHE A 302 -15.72 20.41 1.24
N PHE A 303 -16.93 20.08 0.80
CA PHE A 303 -17.19 18.80 0.15
C PHE A 303 -16.53 18.77 -1.22
N LEU A 304 -15.94 17.63 -1.57
CA LEU A 304 -15.45 17.41 -2.92
C LEU A 304 -16.57 16.80 -3.77
N GLU A 305 -16.80 17.40 -4.93
CA GLU A 305 -17.83 16.97 -5.88
C GLU A 305 -17.18 16.17 -7.01
N LEU A 306 -17.84 15.09 -7.44
CA LEU A 306 -17.46 14.34 -8.63
C LEU A 306 -17.66 15.21 -9.88
N ILE A 307 -16.59 15.50 -10.61
CA ILE A 307 -16.63 16.35 -11.81
C ILE A 307 -16.45 15.57 -13.11
N GLY A 308 -16.09 14.29 -13.04
CA GLY A 308 -15.94 13.44 -14.22
C GLY A 308 -15.01 12.26 -13.97
N HIS A 309 -14.54 11.66 -15.06
CA HIS A 309 -13.63 10.53 -15.05
C HIS A 309 -12.47 10.73 -16.04
N GLY A 310 -11.38 9.97 -15.86
CA GLY A 310 -10.21 9.94 -16.75
C GLY A 310 -10.39 9.00 -17.94
N HIS A 311 -9.34 8.83 -18.74
CA HIS A 311 -9.34 7.84 -19.82
C HIS A 311 -9.13 6.43 -19.26
N HIS A 312 -9.95 5.45 -19.67
CA HIS A 312 -9.93 4.06 -19.19
C HIS A 312 -8.57 3.35 -19.32
N SER A 313 -7.75 3.78 -20.29
CA SER A 313 -6.38 3.26 -20.51
C SER A 313 -5.28 4.29 -20.31
N GLY A 314 -5.62 5.48 -19.83
CA GLY A 314 -4.66 6.57 -19.61
C GLY A 314 -3.95 7.14 -20.84
N GLN A 315 -4.49 6.92 -22.05
CA GLN A 315 -3.95 7.45 -23.31
C GLN A 315 -3.88 8.99 -23.35
N ASN A 316 -4.70 9.68 -22.55
CA ASN A 316 -4.73 11.13 -22.47
C ASN A 316 -5.17 11.63 -21.08
N GLY A 317 -4.93 12.92 -20.81
CA GLY A 317 -5.35 13.63 -19.60
C GLY A 317 -6.66 14.41 -19.73
N LYS A 318 -7.61 13.99 -20.56
CA LYS A 318 -8.90 14.69 -20.71
C LYS A 318 -9.84 14.35 -19.55
N LEU A 319 -10.65 15.34 -19.16
CA LEU A 319 -11.75 15.13 -18.22
C LEU A 319 -13.03 14.79 -18.99
N TYR A 320 -13.64 13.66 -18.67
CA TYR A 320 -14.90 13.21 -19.24
C TYR A 320 -16.02 13.42 -18.22
N ALA A 321 -16.89 14.41 -18.45
CA ALA A 321 -17.97 14.77 -17.51
C ALA A 321 -19.12 13.74 -17.47
N ASN A 322 -19.31 12.96 -18.54
CA ASN A 322 -20.37 11.96 -18.61
C ASN A 322 -19.99 10.74 -17.77
N THR A 323 -20.76 10.46 -16.71
CA THR A 323 -20.52 9.32 -15.81
C THR A 323 -21.62 8.26 -15.90
N ASN A 324 -22.41 8.21 -16.98
CA ASN A 324 -23.55 7.31 -17.11
C ASN A 324 -23.16 5.82 -17.06
N ASN A 325 -21.99 5.49 -17.60
CA ASN A 325 -21.46 4.11 -17.63
C ASN A 325 -20.65 3.74 -16.39
N ILE A 326 -20.58 4.64 -15.40
CA ILE A 326 -19.89 4.42 -14.13
C ILE A 326 -20.91 3.95 -13.09
N THR A 327 -20.66 2.77 -12.53
CA THR A 327 -21.46 2.10 -11.51
C THR A 327 -20.69 2.03 -10.19
N THR A 328 -20.02 0.91 -9.88
CA THR A 328 -19.34 0.63 -8.61
C THR A 328 -18.19 1.59 -8.32
N ALA A 329 -17.56 2.20 -9.33
CA ALA A 329 -16.49 3.17 -9.07
C ALA A 329 -16.98 4.39 -8.26
N LYS A 330 -18.26 4.79 -8.41
CA LYS A 330 -18.87 5.88 -7.61
C LYS A 330 -19.01 5.54 -6.14
N GLU A 331 -18.95 4.25 -5.82
CA GLU A 331 -19.14 3.69 -4.48
C GLU A 331 -17.81 3.32 -3.82
N ILE A 332 -16.68 3.56 -4.49
CA ILE A 332 -15.33 3.42 -3.91
C ILE A 332 -15.20 4.41 -2.76
N VAL A 333 -15.56 5.68 -2.98
CA VAL A 333 -15.49 6.74 -1.95
C VAL A 333 -16.90 7.22 -1.65
N SER A 334 -17.32 7.12 -0.39
CA SER A 334 -18.64 7.58 0.03
C SER A 334 -18.74 9.11 -0.01
N PHE A 335 -17.79 9.80 0.60
CA PHE A 335 -17.62 11.25 0.48
C PHE A 335 -16.22 11.68 0.90
N MET A 336 -15.87 12.91 0.53
CA MET A 336 -14.63 13.55 0.97
C MET A 336 -14.91 14.96 1.47
N VAL A 337 -14.22 15.35 2.54
CA VAL A 337 -14.30 16.70 3.12
C VAL A 337 -12.89 17.25 3.30
N ALA A 338 -12.61 18.35 2.62
CA ALA A 338 -11.43 19.15 2.88
C ALA A 338 -11.71 20.14 4.02
N SER A 339 -10.80 20.27 4.99
CA SER A 339 -10.86 21.27 6.03
C SER A 339 -9.61 22.15 6.05
N LEU A 340 -9.82 23.47 6.10
CA LEU A 340 -8.79 24.47 6.35
C LEU A 340 -8.76 24.72 7.86
N ASN A 341 -7.68 24.31 8.51
CA ASN A 341 -7.54 24.45 9.95
C ASN A 341 -7.04 25.83 10.31
#